data_AF-A0A7Y6Y3J7-F1
#
_entry.id   AF-A0A7Y6Y3J7-F1
#
_cell.length_a   1.000
_cell.length_b   1.000
_cell.length_c   1.000
_cell.angle_alpha   90.00
_cell.angle_beta   90.00
_cell.angle_gamma   90.00
#
_symmetry.space_group_name_H-M   'P 1'
#
loop_
_entity.id
_entity.type
_entity.pdbx_description
1 polymer ?
#
loop_
_entity_poly.entity_id
_entity_poly.type
_entity_poly.pdbx_seq_one_letter_code
_entity_poly.pdbx_strand_id
1 'polypeptide(L)'
;MSTLIDNILLVDDDSSTNFLNEILIKKNDVAKNVEVFNNGMNIIEYLGDEKTITPDAILLDLNMPIMDGWEVLDFIENTVNNDEVKCKIVILTAS
;
A
#
# COMPACT_ATOMS: atom_id res chain seq x y z
N MET A 1 -7.66 -11.43 -20.60
CA MET A 1 -6.67 -10.34 -20.52
C MET A 1 -6.47 -10.06 -19.05
N SER A 2 -5.32 -10.41 -18.48
CA SER A 2 -4.99 -10.03 -17.11
C SER A 2 -4.76 -8.52 -17.10
N THR A 3 -5.66 -7.77 -16.48
CA THR A 3 -5.48 -6.32 -16.31
C THR A 3 -4.32 -6.13 -15.33
N LEU A 4 -3.20 -5.56 -15.81
CA LEU A 4 -2.12 -5.13 -14.92
C LEU A 4 -2.67 -4.06 -13.97
N ILE A 5 -2.26 -4.14 -12.71
CA ILE A 5 -2.47 -3.06 -11.74
C ILE A 5 -1.48 -1.93 -12.09
N ASP A 6 -1.88 -0.66 -12.07
CA ASP A 6 -0.96 0.41 -12.44
C ASP A 6 -0.03 0.74 -11.27
N ASN A 7 -0.59 1.00 -10.08
CA ASN A 7 0.19 1.37 -8.91
C ASN A 7 -0.19 0.55 -7.68
N ILE A 8 0.81 -0.09 -7.08
CA ILE A 8 0.70 -0.80 -5.79
C ILE A 8 1.57 -0.10 -4.75
N LEU A 9 1.01 0.13 -3.56
CA LEU A 9 1.79 0.52 -2.38
C LEU A 9 2.01 -0.70 -1.49
N LEU A 10 3.24 -0.88 -1.00
CA LEU A 10 3.61 -1.86 0.02
C LEU A 10 3.92 -1.12 1.32
N VAL A 11 3.27 -1.52 2.41
CA VAL A 11 3.42 -0.90 3.72
C VAL A 11 3.68 -1.99 4.75
N ASP A 12 4.91 -2.06 5.22
CA ASP A 12 5.40 -3.05 6.18
C ASP A 12 6.66 -2.47 6.84
N ASP A 13 6.84 -2.61 8.15
CA ASP A 13 8.04 -2.12 8.83
C ASP A 13 9.26 -3.03 8.59
N ASP A 14 9.04 -4.28 8.18
CA ASP A 14 10.08 -5.22 7.79
C ASP A 14 10.52 -5.02 6.33
N SER A 15 11.70 -4.41 6.17
CA SER A 15 12.32 -4.21 4.86
C SER A 15 12.57 -5.49 4.06
N SER A 16 12.69 -6.66 4.72
CA SER A 16 12.91 -7.94 4.05
C SER A 16 11.62 -8.45 3.41
N THR A 17 10.49 -8.33 4.11
CA THR A 17 9.15 -8.63 3.60
C THR A 17 8.81 -7.72 2.42
N ASN A 18 9.06 -6.42 2.54
CA ASN A 18 8.88 -5.47 1.44
C ASN A 18 9.70 -5.84 0.21
N PHE A 19 10.99 -6.17 0.39
CA PHE A 19 11.85 -6.58 -0.71
C PHE A 19 11.37 -7.86 -1.40
N LEU A 20 10.94 -8.86 -0.62
CA LEU A 20 10.38 -10.11 -1.17
C LEU A 20 9.11 -9.84 -1.97
N ASN A 21 8.18 -9.08 -1.41
CA ASN A 21 6.91 -8.72 -2.05
C ASN A 21 7.13 -7.93 -3.34
N GLU A 22 8.04 -6.95 -3.32
CA GLU A 22 8.41 -6.17 -4.50
C GLU A 22 8.96 -7.07 -5.63
N ILE A 23 9.86 -8.01 -5.30
CA ILE A 23 10.37 -9.00 -6.27
C ILE A 23 9.24 -9.85 -6.84
N LEU A 24 8.33 -10.34 -6.00
CA LEU A 24 7.24 -11.20 -6.44
C LEU A 24 6.28 -10.45 -7.37
N ILE A 25 5.93 -9.20 -7.04
CA ILE A 25 5.05 -8.36 -7.86
C ILE A 25 5.69 -8.08 -9.22
N LYS A 26 6.98 -7.72 -9.25
CA LYS A 26 7.70 -7.44 -10.50
C LYS A 26 7.90 -8.70 -11.35
N LYS A 27 8.24 -9.84 -10.74
CA LYS A 27 8.48 -11.10 -11.48
C LYS A 27 7.22 -11.68 -12.13
N ASN A 28 6.05 -11.39 -11.57
CA ASN A 28 4.77 -11.89 -12.08
C ASN A 28 4.04 -10.83 -12.93
N ASP A 29 4.69 -9.70 -13.25
CA ASP A 29 4.11 -8.58 -13.99
C ASP A 29 2.73 -8.16 -13.41
N VAL A 30 2.62 -8.13 -12.07
CA VAL A 30 1.35 -7.83 -11.39
C VAL A 30 1.04 -6.33 -11.44
N ALA A 31 2.07 -5.49 -11.27
CA ALA A 31 1.94 -4.04 -11.29
C ALA A 31 3.01 -3.33 -12.11
N LYS A 32 2.67 -2.17 -12.69
CA LYS A 32 3.64 -1.33 -13.41
C LYS A 32 4.58 -0.61 -12.45
N ASN A 33 4.01 -0.04 -11.38
CA ASN A 33 4.74 0.67 -10.34
C ASN A 33 4.47 0.04 -8.98
N VAL A 34 5.53 -0.06 -8.19
CA VAL A 34 5.47 -0.52 -6.80
C VAL A 34 6.23 0.51 -5.97
N GLU A 35 5.54 1.09 -5.00
CA GLU A 35 6.14 1.99 -4.02
C GLU A 35 6.12 1.35 -2.64
N VAL A 36 7.20 1.54 -1.88
CA VAL A 36 7.43 0.87 -0.61
C VAL A 36 7.53 1.90 0.50
N PHE A 37 6.75 1.69 1.55
CA PHE A 37 6.73 2.51 2.75
C PHE A 37 7.05 1.64 3.96
N ASN A 38 8.15 1.94 4.61
CA ASN A 38 8.50 1.31 5.89
C ASN A 38 7.93 2.09 7.09
N ASN A 39 7.12 3.13 6.81
CA ASN A 39 6.53 4.00 7.82
C ASN A 39 5.14 4.51 7.37
N GLY A 40 4.18 4.43 8.28
CA GLY A 40 2.78 4.84 8.21
C GLY A 40 2.63 6.35 8.07
N MET A 41 3.49 7.13 8.71
CA MET A 41 3.52 8.58 8.53
C MET A 41 3.91 8.94 7.09
N ASN A 42 4.87 8.24 6.49
CA ASN A 42 5.28 8.52 5.11
C ASN A 42 4.16 8.22 4.10
N ILE A 43 3.38 7.15 4.31
CA ILE A 43 2.25 6.86 3.44
C ILE A 43 1.09 7.86 3.66
N ILE A 44 0.83 8.28 4.90
CA ILE A 44 -0.18 9.31 5.18
C ILE A 44 0.21 10.63 4.49
N GLU A 45 1.47 11.06 4.59
CA GLU A 45 1.98 12.23 3.89
C GLU A 45 1.87 12.06 2.36
N TYR A 46 2.22 10.88 1.84
CA TYR A 46 2.13 10.57 0.42
C TYR A 46 0.68 10.63 -0.08
N LEU A 47 -0.27 10.03 0.63
CA LEU A 47 -1.68 9.99 0.25
C LEU A 47 -2.40 11.32 0.50
N GLY A 48 -1.87 12.18 1.36
CA GLY A 48 -2.39 13.52 1.64
C GLY A 48 -1.98 14.59 0.63
N ASP A 49 -1.02 14.32 -0.27
CA ASP A 49 -0.65 15.25 -1.34
C ASP A 49 -1.68 15.18 -2.48
N GLU A 50 -2.30 16.31 -2.86
CA GLU A 50 -3.26 16.35 -3.97
C GLU A 50 -2.65 15.99 -5.34
N LYS A 51 -1.31 15.93 -5.44
CA LYS A 51 -0.58 15.62 -6.68
C LYS A 51 -0.18 14.15 -6.80
N THR A 52 -0.34 13.33 -5.78
CA THR A 52 0.06 11.92 -5.85
C THR A 52 -0.93 11.10 -6.65
N ILE A 53 -0.39 10.04 -7.26
CA ILE A 53 -1.18 9.13 -8.07
C ILE A 53 -2.00 8.27 -7.12
N THR A 54 -3.31 8.21 -7.34
CA THR A 54 -4.19 7.33 -6.59
C THR A 54 -3.77 5.87 -6.80
N PRO A 55 -3.46 5.12 -5.72
CA PRO A 55 -3.07 3.72 -5.87
C PRO A 55 -4.28 2.86 -6.22
N ASP A 56 -4.04 1.80 -7.00
CA ASP A 56 -5.06 0.80 -7.31
C ASP A 56 -5.16 -0.25 -6.19
N ALA A 57 -4.04 -0.53 -5.52
CA ALA A 57 -4.01 -1.41 -4.36
C ALA A 57 -2.94 -0.99 -3.34
N ILE A 58 -3.24 -1.27 -2.07
CA ILE A 58 -2.33 -1.06 -0.94
C ILE A 58 -2.22 -2.39 -0.20
N LEU A 59 -1.01 -2.93 -0.08
CA LEU A 59 -0.73 -4.06 0.79
C LEU A 59 -0.22 -3.50 2.11
N LEU A 60 -1.00 -3.69 3.18
CA LEU A 60 -0.76 -3.09 4.49
C LEU A 60 -0.56 -4.19 5.52
N ASP A 61 0.61 -4.24 6.15
CA ASP A 61 0.77 -5.01 7.38
C ASP A 61 0.15 -4.27 8.57
N LEU A 62 -0.63 -4.98 9.38
CA LEU A 62 -1.19 -4.47 10.62
C LEU A 62 -0.35 -4.82 11.84
N ASN A 63 0.59 -5.77 11.71
CA ASN A 63 1.40 -6.26 12.82
C ASN A 63 2.71 -5.47 12.99
N MET A 64 2.67 -4.15 12.79
CA MET A 64 3.83 -3.28 12.94
C MET A 64 4.04 -2.92 14.43
N PRO A 65 5.12 -3.36 15.08
CA PRO A 65 5.32 -3.23 16.53
C PRO A 65 5.57 -1.79 17.03
N ILE A 66 5.92 -0.87 16.12
CA ILE A 66 6.33 0.50 16.45
C ILE A 66 5.29 1.53 15.96
N MET A 67 4.31 1.10 15.15
CA MET A 67 3.58 2.01 14.29
C MET A 67 2.15 1.57 14.03
N ASP A 68 1.23 2.52 14.00
CA ASP A 68 -0.19 2.21 13.92
C ASP A 68 -0.62 1.96 12.46
N GLY A 69 -0.48 0.71 12.00
CA GLY A 69 -1.09 0.25 10.75
C GLY A 69 -2.61 0.49 10.73
N TRP A 70 -3.24 0.53 11.91
CA TRP A 70 -4.62 0.94 12.09
C TRP A 70 -4.86 2.43 11.80
N GLU A 71 -3.96 3.33 12.22
CA GLU A 71 -4.08 4.76 11.89
C GLU A 71 -3.95 5.01 10.38
N VAL A 72 -3.07 4.24 9.71
CA VAL A 72 -2.96 4.27 8.25
C VAL A 72 -4.26 3.82 7.59
N LEU A 73 -4.86 2.73 8.09
CA LEU A 73 -6.14 2.25 7.60
C LEU A 73 -7.26 3.29 7.79
N ASP A 74 -7.37 3.87 8.99
CA ASP A 74 -8.34 4.92 9.29
C ASP A 74 -8.14 6.15 8.40
N PHE A 75 -6.89 6.56 8.16
CA PHE A 75 -6.59 7.66 7.24
C PHE A 75 -7.06 7.33 5.81
N ILE A 76 -6.70 6.15 5.29
CA ILE A 76 -7.10 5.72 3.95
C ILE A 76 -8.62 5.68 3.83
N GLU A 77 -9.33 5.09 4.80
CA GLU A 77 -10.79 5.04 4.79
C GLU A 77 -11.42 6.45 4.81
N ASN A 78 -10.82 7.44 5.46
CA ASN A 78 -11.36 8.80 5.49
C ASN A 78 -10.99 9.63 4.25
N THR A 79 -9.84 9.37 3.63
CA THR A 79 -9.34 10.14 2.47
C THR A 79 -9.80 9.54 1.14
N VAL A 80 -9.95 8.23 1.06
CA VAL A 80 -10.19 7.48 -0.19
C VAL A 80 -11.67 7.15 -0.41
N ASN A 81 -12.54 7.28 0.60
CA ASN A 81 -13.99 7.00 0.51
C ASN A 81 -14.83 7.99 -0.31
N ASN A 82 -14.23 8.80 -1.19
CA ASN A 82 -15.05 9.37 -2.26
C ASN A 82 -15.36 8.24 -3.25
N ASP A 83 -16.65 7.92 -3.44
CA ASP A 83 -17.24 6.81 -4.23
C ASP A 83 -16.66 6.59 -5.66
N GLU A 84 -15.75 7.44 -6.11
CA GLU A 84 -15.03 7.35 -7.39
C GLU A 84 -13.68 6.62 -7.30
N VAL A 85 -13.06 6.46 -6.12
CA VAL A 85 -11.72 5.88 -6.00
C VAL A 85 -11.76 4.36 -5.83
N LYS A 86 -11.22 3.64 -6.83
CA LYS A 86 -11.12 2.17 -6.85
C LYS A 86 -9.82 1.65 -6.22
N CYS A 87 -9.44 2.14 -5.04
CA CYS A 87 -8.30 1.60 -4.32
C CYS A 87 -8.72 0.35 -3.53
N LYS A 88 -7.97 -0.75 -3.65
CA LYS A 88 -8.18 -1.99 -2.86
C LYS A 88 -7.15 -2.10 -1.75
N ILE A 89 -7.61 -2.17 -0.52
CA ILE A 89 -6.74 -2.44 0.63
C ILE A 89 -6.66 -3.94 0.86
N VAL A 90 -5.45 -4.48 0.87
CA VAL A 90 -5.15 -5.88 1.16
C VAL A 90 -4.33 -5.93 2.44
N ILE A 91 -4.90 -6.50 3.48
CA ILE A 91 -4.22 -6.62 4.77
C ILE A 91 -3.29 -7.83 4.72
N LEU A 92 -2.01 -7.60 5.06
CA LEU A 92 -1.03 -8.63 5.33
C LEU A 92 -1.11 -8.97 6.81
N THR A 93 -1.19 -10.27 7.10
CA THR A 93 -1.10 -10.77 8.48
C THR A 93 -0.13 -11.95 8.48
N ALA A 94 0.80 -11.93 9.43
CA ALA A 94 1.64 -13.07 9.74
C ALA A 94 1.00 -13.87 10.90
N SER A 95 0.88 -15.19 10.74
CA SER A 95 0.51 -16.14 11.83
C SER A 95 1.74 -16.65 12.56
#